data_AF-A0A2N9MY39-F1
#
_entry.id   AF-A0A2N9MY39-F1
#
_cell.length_a   1.000
_cell.length_b   1.000
_cell.length_c   1.000
_cell.angle_alpha   90.00
_cell.angle_beta   90.00
_cell.angle_gamma   90.00
#
_symmetry.space_group_name_H-M   'P 1'
#
loop_
_entity.id
_entity.type
_entity.pdbx_description
1 polymer ?
#
loop_
_entity_poly.entity_id
_entity_poly.type
_entity_poly.pdbx_seq_one_letter_code
_entity_poly.pdbx_strand_id
1 'polypeptide(L)'
;MIKSDAQRERTVAQIAGFQQALAKLAQGKPDKRSTAIRGSYESMIRQLEDELGEYDRLKSDEVALPHIERLDQIAPFITRIRIAKGVSQTELARRLGVSKQVISRYEESEYQTVAISRLQEILDAIGIKADVTLSA
;
A
#
# COMPACT_ATOMS: atom_id res chain seq x y z
N MET A 1 0.39 4.31 3.16
CA MET A 1 0.58 3.47 1.97
C MET A 1 -0.69 2.68 1.71
N ILE A 2 -1.23 2.85 0.50
CA ILE A 2 -2.33 2.05 -0.04
C ILE A 2 -1.79 0.68 -0.43
N LYS A 3 -2.43 -0.39 0.05
CA LYS A 3 -2.00 -1.78 -0.16
C LYS A 3 -2.90 -2.55 -1.12
N SER A 4 -4.04 -1.99 -1.53
CA SER A 4 -5.03 -2.71 -2.34
C SER A 4 -5.88 -1.80 -3.21
N ASP A 5 -6.46 -2.36 -4.27
CA ASP A 5 -7.40 -1.65 -5.14
C ASP A 5 -8.60 -1.10 -4.37
N ALA A 6 -9.15 -1.86 -3.42
CA ALA A 6 -10.25 -1.40 -2.59
C ALA A 6 -9.87 -0.25 -1.66
N GLN A 7 -8.60 -0.14 -1.24
CA GLN A 7 -8.11 1.05 -0.52
C GLN A 7 -7.92 2.22 -1.47
N ARG A 8 -7.36 1.98 -2.67
CA ARG A 8 -7.20 2.98 -3.73
C ARG A 8 -8.53 3.65 -4.08
N GLU A 9 -9.57 2.86 -4.35
CA GLU A 9 -10.92 3.35 -4.67
C GLU A 9 -11.50 4.22 -3.55
N ARG A 10 -11.34 3.79 -2.29
CA ARG A 10 -11.78 4.57 -1.13
C ARG A 10 -11.01 5.88 -0.99
N THR A 11 -9.70 5.87 -1.23
CA THR A 11 -8.87 7.08 -1.21
C THR A 11 -9.31 8.08 -2.29
N VAL A 12 -9.60 7.59 -3.51
CA VAL A 12 -10.15 8.43 -4.59
C VAL A 12 -11.48 9.07 -4.18
N ALA A 13 -12.40 8.29 -3.60
CA ALA A 13 -13.67 8.82 -3.11
C ALA A 13 -13.48 9.87 -2.00
N GLN A 14 -12.51 9.66 -1.11
CA GLN A 14 -12.18 10.59 -0.03
C GLN A 14 -11.62 11.91 -0.57
N ILE A 15 -10.72 11.87 -1.55
CA ILE A 15 -10.21 13.07 -2.24
C ILE A 15 -11.37 13.85 -2.86
N ALA A 16 -12.26 13.17 -3.59
CA ALA A 16 -13.42 13.81 -4.21
C ALA A 16 -14.32 14.50 -3.17
N GLY A 17 -14.50 13.88 -1.99
CA GLY A 17 -15.22 14.49 -0.86
C GLY A 17 -14.57 15.79 -0.36
N PHE A 18 -13.24 15.81 -0.19
CA PHE A 18 -12.51 17.02 0.20
C PHE A 18 -12.56 18.11 -0.88
N GLN A 19 -12.44 17.74 -2.15
CA GLN A 19 -12.56 18.68 -3.28
C GLN A 19 -13.95 19.34 -3.33
N GLN A 20 -15.02 18.57 -3.09
CA GLN A 20 -16.38 19.12 -2.99
C GLN A 20 -16.54 20.06 -1.79
N ALA A 21 -15.94 19.71 -0.64
CA ALA A 21 -15.95 20.58 0.55
C ALA A 21 -15.21 21.91 0.29
N LEU A 22 -14.06 21.86 -0.40
CA LEU A 22 -13.31 23.04 -0.83
C LEU A 22 -14.13 23.92 -1.79
N ALA A 23 -14.82 23.32 -2.75
CA ALA A 23 -15.67 24.05 -3.69
C ALA A 23 -16.80 24.81 -2.97
N LYS A 24 -17.44 24.19 -1.96
CA LYS A 24 -18.44 24.84 -1.12
C LYS A 24 -17.86 26.00 -0.30
N LEU A 25 -16.67 25.83 0.28
CA LEU A 25 -15.98 26.89 1.03
C LEU A 25 -15.59 28.08 0.14
N ALA A 26 -15.29 27.85 -1.13
CA ALA A 26 -14.95 28.91 -2.08
C ALA A 26 -16.14 29.82 -2.44
N GLN A 27 -17.39 29.36 -2.25
CA GLN A 27 -18.60 30.16 -2.50
C GLN A 27 -18.91 31.15 -1.36
N GLY A 28 -18.33 30.96 -0.17
CA GLY A 28 -18.52 31.84 0.98
C GLY A 28 -17.53 33.01 1.03
N LYS A 29 -17.82 34.03 1.85
CA LYS A 29 -16.88 35.12 2.10
C LYS A 29 -15.69 34.60 2.91
N PRO A 30 -14.45 34.76 2.43
CA PRO A 30 -13.29 34.24 3.14
C PRO A 30 -13.08 34.99 4.46
N ASP A 31 -13.01 34.21 5.54
CA ASP A 31 -12.56 34.61 6.88
C ASP A 31 -11.36 33.79 7.35
N LYS A 32 -10.76 34.15 8.49
CA LYS A 32 -9.59 33.44 9.05
C LYS A 32 -9.84 31.93 9.24
N ARG A 33 -11.06 31.54 9.61
CA ARG A 33 -11.43 30.14 9.86
C ARG A 33 -11.53 29.35 8.56
N SER A 34 -12.21 29.90 7.55
CA SER A 34 -12.37 29.31 6.23
C SER A 34 -11.02 29.14 5.51
N THR A 35 -10.09 30.08 5.67
CA THR A 35 -8.73 29.97 5.13
C THR A 35 -7.94 28.84 5.80
N ALA A 36 -8.03 28.72 7.13
CA ALA A 36 -7.37 27.62 7.85
C ALA A 36 -7.94 26.24 7.44
N ILE A 37 -9.27 26.11 7.35
CA ILE A 37 -9.92 24.86 6.90
C ILE A 37 -9.49 24.49 5.48
N ARG A 38 -9.45 25.48 4.57
CA ARG A 38 -8.98 25.28 3.19
C ARG A 38 -7.57 24.71 3.16
N GLY A 39 -6.63 25.33 3.87
CA GLY A 39 -5.24 24.85 3.92
C GLY A 39 -5.12 23.42 4.48
N SER A 40 -5.93 23.07 5.47
CA SER A 40 -5.99 21.70 6.00
C SER A 40 -6.48 20.69 4.97
N TYR A 41 -7.58 20.98 4.26
CA TYR A 41 -8.09 20.08 3.20
C TYR A 41 -7.12 19.95 2.03
N GLU A 42 -6.48 21.04 1.59
CA GLU A 42 -5.46 21.01 0.55
C GLU A 42 -4.23 20.17 0.97
N SER A 43 -3.85 20.20 2.25
CA SER A 43 -2.78 19.34 2.78
C SER A 43 -3.20 17.86 2.79
N MET A 44 -4.43 17.56 3.25
CA MET A 44 -4.97 16.19 3.26
C MET A 44 -5.10 15.61 1.85
N ILE A 45 -5.58 16.41 0.89
CA ILE A 45 -5.67 16.00 -0.52
C ILE A 45 -4.29 15.64 -1.05
N ARG A 46 -3.30 16.53 -0.87
CA ARG A 46 -1.92 16.28 -1.33
C ARG A 46 -1.36 14.98 -0.77
N GLN A 47 -1.53 14.73 0.53
CA GLN A 47 -1.07 13.47 1.14
C GLN A 47 -1.74 12.24 0.51
N LEU A 48 -3.05 12.29 0.28
CA LEU A 48 -3.79 11.17 -0.32
C LEU A 48 -3.43 10.97 -1.81
N GLU A 49 -3.19 12.05 -2.54
CA GLU A 49 -2.69 12.00 -3.93
C GLU A 49 -1.28 11.40 -4.00
N ASP A 50 -0.40 11.73 -3.06
CA ASP A 50 0.94 11.13 -2.95
C ASP A 50 0.86 9.62 -2.70
N GLU A 51 -0.01 9.18 -1.77
CA GLU A 51 -0.24 7.75 -1.50
C GLU A 51 -0.84 7.00 -2.69
N LEU A 52 -1.74 7.63 -3.46
CA LEU A 52 -2.27 7.08 -4.71
C LEU A 52 -1.18 6.94 -5.77
N GLY A 53 -0.37 7.99 -5.95
CA GLY A 53 0.73 7.99 -6.90
C GLY A 53 1.77 6.92 -6.56
N GLU A 54 2.07 6.70 -5.28
CA GLU A 54 2.96 5.62 -4.82
C GLU A 54 2.40 4.25 -5.21
N TYR A 55 1.11 4.00 -4.94
CA TYR A 55 0.46 2.74 -5.30
C TYR A 55 0.42 2.50 -6.81
N ASP A 56 0.06 3.53 -7.58
CA ASP A 56 -0.07 3.43 -9.02
C ASP A 56 1.28 3.20 -9.70
N ARG A 57 2.35 3.88 -9.24
CA ARG A 57 3.73 3.59 -9.68
C ARG A 57 4.12 2.15 -9.35
N LEU A 58 3.92 1.73 -8.11
CA LEU A 58 4.25 0.38 -7.68
C LEU A 58 3.53 -0.70 -8.48
N LYS A 59 2.28 -0.46 -8.90
CA LYS A 59 1.46 -1.40 -9.67
C LYS A 59 1.78 -1.37 -11.18
N SER A 60 2.33 -0.28 -11.70
CA SER A 60 2.64 -0.10 -13.13
C SER A 60 4.10 -0.36 -13.49
N ASP A 61 5.03 -0.19 -12.56
CA ASP A 61 6.44 -0.48 -12.79
C ASP A 61 6.70 -1.99 -12.94
N GLU A 62 7.58 -2.35 -13.89
CA GLU A 62 8.24 -3.65 -13.89
C GLU A 62 9.00 -3.80 -12.57
N VAL A 63 8.73 -4.89 -11.85
CA VAL A 63 9.20 -5.12 -10.48
C VAL A 63 10.73 -4.99 -10.39
N ALA A 64 11.22 -3.84 -9.93
CA ALA A 64 12.56 -3.73 -9.41
C ALA A 64 12.58 -4.45 -8.04
N LEU A 65 12.93 -5.73 -8.05
CA LEU A 65 13.09 -6.49 -6.81
C LEU A 65 14.15 -5.80 -5.94
N PRO A 66 13.87 -5.61 -4.65
CA PRO A 66 14.84 -4.96 -3.76
C PRO A 66 16.10 -5.82 -3.65
N HIS A 67 17.27 -5.17 -3.65
CA HIS A 67 18.47 -5.81 -3.16
C HIS A 67 18.40 -5.85 -1.63
N ILE A 68 18.44 -7.05 -1.06
CA ILE A 68 18.32 -7.29 0.37
C ILE A 68 19.60 -7.97 0.85
N GLU A 69 20.25 -7.38 1.85
CA GLU A 69 21.49 -7.90 2.42
C GLU A 69 21.24 -8.81 3.63
N ARG A 70 20.08 -8.65 4.29
CA ARG A 70 19.71 -9.44 5.49
C ARG A 70 18.29 -9.99 5.38
N LEU A 71 18.10 -11.24 5.82
CA LEU A 71 16.78 -11.89 5.78
C LEU A 71 15.67 -11.12 6.51
N ASP A 72 16.00 -10.42 7.60
CA ASP A 72 15.04 -9.63 8.38
C ASP A 72 14.55 -8.36 7.66
N GLN A 73 15.25 -7.91 6.62
CA GLN A 73 14.85 -6.77 5.80
C GLN A 73 13.77 -7.11 4.78
N ILE A 74 13.46 -8.39 4.52
CA ILE A 74 12.52 -8.76 3.46
C ILE A 74 11.07 -8.40 3.79
N ALA A 75 10.71 -8.46 5.07
CA ALA A 75 9.32 -8.44 5.53
C ALA A 75 8.53 -7.20 5.05
N PRO A 76 9.07 -5.96 5.13
CA PRO A 76 8.40 -4.76 4.62
C PRO A 76 8.20 -4.77 3.09
N PHE A 77 9.02 -5.49 2.32
CA PHE A 77 8.94 -5.51 0.86
C PHE A 77 7.90 -6.48 0.32
N ILE A 78 7.45 -7.47 1.10
CA ILE A 78 6.51 -8.50 0.62
C ILE A 78 5.22 -7.89 0.10
N THR A 79 4.64 -6.92 0.83
CA THR A 79 3.45 -6.18 0.38
C THR A 79 3.72 -5.48 -0.95
N ARG A 80 4.90 -4.85 -1.08
CA ARG A 80 5.26 -4.06 -2.26
C ARG A 80 5.42 -4.96 -3.50
N ILE A 81 6.15 -6.07 -3.33
CA ILE A 81 6.34 -7.11 -4.34
C ILE A 81 4.99 -7.65 -4.79
N ARG A 82 4.09 -7.97 -3.85
CA ARG A 82 2.74 -8.46 -4.17
C ARG A 82 1.99 -7.49 -5.08
N ILE A 83 1.97 -6.20 -4.73
CA ILE A 83 1.28 -5.16 -5.51
C ILE A 83 1.89 -5.02 -6.90
N ALA A 84 3.22 -4.99 -6.99
CA ALA A 84 3.94 -4.90 -8.26
C ALA A 84 3.72 -6.12 -9.16
N LYS A 85 3.53 -7.31 -8.57
CA LYS A 85 3.15 -8.53 -9.30
C LYS A 85 1.66 -8.61 -9.63
N GLY A 86 0.87 -7.59 -9.29
CA GLY A 86 -0.58 -7.56 -9.53
C GLY A 86 -1.37 -8.61 -8.76
N VAL A 87 -0.78 -9.21 -7.72
CA VAL A 87 -1.43 -10.26 -6.93
C VAL A 87 -2.33 -9.60 -5.88
N SER A 88 -3.63 -9.87 -5.88
CA SER A 88 -4.52 -9.32 -4.84
C SER A 88 -4.36 -10.09 -3.52
N GLN A 89 -4.76 -9.50 -2.39
CA GLN A 89 -4.81 -10.21 -1.11
C GLN A 89 -5.70 -11.45 -1.18
N THR A 90 -6.83 -11.37 -1.89
CA THR A 90 -7.75 -12.50 -2.08
C THR A 90 -7.10 -13.63 -2.87
N GLU A 91 -6.36 -13.28 -3.93
CA GLU A 91 -5.64 -14.25 -4.75
C GLU A 91 -4.49 -14.90 -3.96
N LEU A 92 -3.71 -14.11 -3.21
CA LEU A 92 -2.67 -14.64 -2.34
C LEU A 92 -3.24 -15.59 -1.28
N ALA A 93 -4.35 -15.20 -0.65
CA ALA A 93 -5.05 -16.02 0.33
C ALA A 93 -5.50 -17.35 -0.28
N ARG A 94 -6.07 -17.32 -1.49
CA ARG A 94 -6.48 -18.51 -2.25
C ARG A 94 -5.29 -19.43 -2.53
N ARG A 95 -4.16 -18.89 -2.98
CA ARG A 95 -2.94 -19.66 -3.28
C ARG A 95 -2.34 -20.32 -2.02
N LEU A 96 -2.49 -19.68 -0.86
CA LEU A 96 -1.99 -20.17 0.43
C LEU A 96 -3.00 -21.02 1.22
N GLY A 97 -4.24 -21.18 0.72
CA GLY A 97 -5.29 -21.91 1.43
C GLY A 97 -5.75 -21.25 2.74
N VAL A 98 -5.65 -19.92 2.84
CA VAL A 98 -6.04 -19.14 4.03
C VAL A 98 -7.13 -18.13 3.69
N SER A 99 -7.69 -17.47 4.70
CA SER A 99 -8.66 -16.38 4.47
C SER A 99 -7.96 -15.05 4.13
N LYS A 100 -8.68 -14.15 3.46
CA LYS A 100 -8.18 -12.78 3.17
C LYS A 100 -7.81 -12.04 4.46
N GLN A 101 -8.53 -12.27 5.56
CA GLN A 101 -8.27 -11.64 6.86
C GLN A 101 -6.90 -12.03 7.42
N VAL A 102 -6.42 -13.26 7.17
CA VAL A 102 -5.07 -13.68 7.57
C VAL A 102 -4.02 -12.88 6.80
N ILE A 103 -4.20 -12.70 5.49
CA ILE A 103 -3.28 -11.88 4.68
C ILE A 103 -3.30 -10.42 5.12
N SER A 104 -4.48 -9.85 5.40
CA SER A 104 -4.58 -8.48 5.95
C SER A 104 -3.78 -8.33 7.24
N ARG A 105 -3.93 -9.29 8.17
CA ARG A 105 -3.19 -9.28 9.45
C ARG A 105 -1.68 -9.35 9.24
N TYR A 106 -1.21 -10.19 8.31
CA TYR A 106 0.22 -10.25 7.98
C TYR A 106 0.72 -8.92 7.41
N GLU A 107 -0.04 -8.30 6.51
CA GLU A 107 0.34 -7.00 5.93
C GLU A 107 0.25 -5.86 6.95
N GLU A 108 -0.64 -5.93 7.93
CA GLU A 108 -0.75 -4.98 9.05
C GLU A 108 0.46 -5.04 9.98
N SER A 109 0.99 -6.24 10.24
CA SER A 109 2.22 -6.42 11.03
C SER A 109 3.50 -6.36 10.22
N GLU A 110 3.43 -5.96 8.94
CA GLU A 110 4.55 -5.98 7.98
C GLU A 110 5.30 -7.31 7.96
N TYR A 111 4.58 -8.40 8.18
CA TYR A 111 5.10 -9.76 8.25
C TYR A 111 6.15 -10.01 9.36
N GLN A 112 6.35 -9.07 10.30
CA GLN A 112 7.41 -9.13 11.33
C GLN A 112 7.31 -10.36 12.25
N THR A 113 6.11 -10.89 12.44
CA THR A 113 5.85 -12.06 13.30
C THR A 113 5.68 -13.36 12.51
N VAL A 114 5.89 -13.32 11.19
CA VAL A 114 5.67 -14.47 10.31
C VAL A 114 6.96 -15.29 10.24
N ALA A 115 6.87 -16.60 10.48
CA ALA A 115 8.02 -17.49 10.40
C ALA A 115 8.65 -17.48 9.00
N ILE A 116 9.97 -17.64 8.93
CA ILE A 116 10.73 -17.62 7.65
C ILE A 116 10.18 -18.65 6.65
N SER A 117 9.82 -19.85 7.09
CA SER A 117 9.21 -20.86 6.22
C SER A 117 7.90 -20.37 5.58
N ARG A 118 7.06 -19.67 6.35
CA ARG A 118 5.83 -19.07 5.84
C ARG A 118 6.12 -17.89 4.91
N LEU A 119 7.17 -17.11 5.16
CA LEU A 119 7.59 -16.05 4.24
C LEU A 119 8.00 -16.62 2.87
N GLN A 120 8.73 -17.74 2.85
CA GLN A 120 9.06 -18.46 1.61
C GLN A 120 7.79 -18.89 0.87
N GLU A 121 6.84 -19.55 1.56
CA GLU A 121 5.56 -19.95 0.96
C GLU A 121 4.79 -18.76 0.36
N ILE A 122 4.82 -17.61 1.04
CA ILE A 122 4.19 -16.38 0.56
C ILE A 122 4.88 -15.88 -0.73
N LEU A 123 6.21 -15.85 -0.78
CA LEU A 123 6.97 -15.44 -1.96
C LEU A 123 6.71 -16.38 -3.15
N ASP A 124 6.70 -17.68 -2.91
CA ASP A 124 6.37 -18.70 -3.90
C ASP A 124 4.95 -18.50 -4.44
N ALA A 125 3.98 -18.27 -3.55
CA ALA A 125 2.60 -17.97 -3.92
C ALA A 125 2.47 -16.66 -4.69
N ILE A 126 3.31 -15.66 -4.46
CA ILE A 126 3.37 -14.44 -5.27
C ILE A 126 4.04 -14.69 -6.64
N GLY A 127 4.84 -15.74 -6.75
CA GLY A 127 5.60 -16.10 -7.95
C GLY A 127 6.97 -15.42 -8.01
N ILE A 128 7.61 -15.25 -6.85
CA ILE A 128 8.99 -14.78 -6.72
C ILE A 128 9.85 -15.93 -6.20
N LYS A 129 10.98 -16.16 -6.87
CA LYS A 129 12.03 -17.06 -6.37
C LYS A 129 13.02 -16.23 -5.57
N ALA A 130 13.34 -16.68 -4.36
CA ALA A 130 14.36 -16.08 -3.52
C ALA A 130 15.66 -16.88 -3.66
N ASP A 131 16.76 -16.18 -3.92
CA ASP A 131 18.11 -16.75 -3.86
C ASP A 131 18.76 -16.31 -2.55
N VAL A 132 19.39 -17.26 -1.84
CA VAL A 132 20.10 -16.98 -0.58
C VAL A 132 21.58 -17.23 -0.81
N THR A 133 22.38 -16.18 -0.68
CA THR A 133 23.85 -16.27 -0.75
C THR A 133 24.42 -16.18 0.65
N LEU A 134 25.27 -17.14 1.03
CA LEU A 134 26.04 -17.12 2.27
C LEU A 134 27.49 -16.76 1.95
N SER A 135 28.02 -15.74 2.62
CA SER A 135 29.41 -15.29 2.50
C SER A 135 30.08 -15.25 3.88
N ALA A 136 31.39 -15.49 3.94
CA ALA A 136 32.21 -15.51 5.15
C ALA A 136 33.11 -14.27 5.25
#